data_AF-A0A940B1E6-F1
#
_entry.id   AF-A0A940B1E6-F1
#
_cell.length_a   1.000
_cell.length_b   1.000
_cell.length_c   1.000
_cell.angle_alpha   90.00
_cell.angle_beta   90.00
_cell.angle_gamma   90.00
#
_symmetry.space_group_name_H-M   'P 1'
#
loop_
_entity.id
_entity.type
_entity.pdbx_description
1 polymer ?
#
loop_
_entity_poly.entity_id
_entity_poly.type
_entity_poly.pdbx_seq_one_letter_code
_entity_poly.pdbx_strand_id
1 'polypeptide(L)' 'MNFEDNLKKLEQLVAKMESGDMKLDDMIKAFEEGRKLVDTCQKDLESIRQRIEKVTKLGAVEEMKA' A
#
# COMPACT_ATOMS: atom_id res chain seq x y z
N MET A 1 -0.29 11.79 -0.01
CA MET A 1 -0.78 10.66 0.82
C MET A 1 0.40 9.76 1.07
N ASN A 2 0.64 9.43 2.34
CA ASN A 2 1.63 8.42 2.70
C ASN A 2 0.95 7.03 2.76
N PHE A 3 1.75 5.98 2.94
CA PHE A 3 1.27 4.61 3.03
C PHE A 3 0.19 4.43 4.12
N GLU A 4 0.39 5.03 5.30
CA GLU A 4 -0.52 4.92 6.44
C GLU A 4 -1.90 5.51 6.14
N ASP A 5 -1.96 6.64 5.45
CA ASP A 5 -3.22 7.26 5.01
C ASP A 5 -3.98 6.34 4.04
N ASN A 6 -3.28 5.73 3.08
CA ASN A 6 -3.88 4.84 2.09
C ASN A 6 -4.39 3.54 2.74
N LEU A 7 -3.62 3.00 3.68
CA LEU A 7 -4.01 1.83 4.46
C LEU A 7 -5.26 2.11 5.29
N LYS A 8 -5.29 3.24 6.00
CA LYS A 8 -6.44 3.64 6.81
C LYS A 8 -7.71 3.82 5.98
N LYS A 9 -7.59 4.39 4.78
CA LYS A 9 -8.72 4.49 3.85
C LYS A 9 -9.23 3.14 3.40
N LEU A 10 -8.33 2.21 3.09
CA LEU A 10 -8.69 0.85 2.71
C LEU A 10 -9.42 0.13 3.84
N GLU A 11 -8.94 0.22 5.08
CA GLU A 11 -9.60 -0.34 6.26
C GLU A 11 -11.02 0.23 6.46
N GLN A 12 -11.18 1.54 6.33
CA GLN A 12 -12.50 2.18 6.41
C GLN A 12 -13.45 1.73 5.31
N LEU A 13 -12.94 1.52 4.10
CA LEU A 13 -13.72 1.05 2.96
C LEU A 13 -14.18 -0.39 3.18
N VAL A 14 -13.28 -1.27 3.62
CA VAL A 14 -13.59 -2.66 3.98
C VAL A 14 -14.63 -2.72 5.09
N ALA A 15 -14.47 -1.94 6.16
CA ALA A 15 -15.45 -1.88 7.25
C ALA A 15 -16.85 -1.46 6.76
N LYS A 16 -16.93 -0.54 5.80
CA LYS A 16 -18.20 -0.16 5.17
C LYS A 16 -18.77 -1.30 4.31
N MET A 17 -17.93 -2.01 3.55
CA MET A 17 -18.35 -3.18 2.76
C MET A 17 -18.90 -4.31 3.63
N GLU A 18 -18.28 -4.55 4.79
CA GLU A 18 -18.69 -5.58 5.74
C GLU A 18 -19.95 -5.22 6.54
N SER A 19 -20.27 -3.92 6.68
CA SER A 19 -21.49 -3.48 7.37
C SER A 19 -22.79 -3.97 6.73
N GLY A 20 -22.77 -4.29 5.42
CA GLY A 20 -23.93 -4.75 4.68
C GLY A 20 -24.93 -3.66 4.28
N ASP A 21 -24.71 -2.40 4.68
CA ASP A 21 -25.63 -1.28 4.44
C ASP A 21 -25.47 -0.62 3.06
N MET A 22 -24.59 -1.12 2.20
CA MET A 22 -24.34 -0.56 0.86
C MET A 22 -25.24 -1.17 -0.21
N LYS A 23 -25.73 -0.30 -1.09
CA LYS A 23 -26.38 -0.71 -2.34
C LYS A 23 -25.36 -1.37 -3.27
N LEU A 24 -25.85 -2.24 -4.15
CA LEU A 24 -25.01 -2.99 -5.09
C LEU A 24 -24.09 -2.08 -5.94
N ASP A 25 -24.64 -1.00 -6.50
CA ASP A 25 -23.86 -0.05 -7.31
C ASP A 25 -22.74 0.65 -6.52
N ASP A 26 -23.00 0.95 -5.25
CA ASP A 26 -22.01 1.56 -4.35
C ASP A 26 -20.95 0.54 -3.93
N MET A 27 -21.32 -0.73 -3.77
CA MET A 27 -20.41 -1.83 -3.48
C MET A 27 -19.43 -2.07 -4.64
N ILE A 28 -19.88 -1.94 -5.89
CA ILE A 28 -19.01 -2.03 -7.07
C ILE A 28 -17.99 -0.89 -7.07
N LYS A 29 -18.42 0.35 -6.81
CA LYS A 29 -17.52 1.51 -6.71
C LYS A 29 -16.52 1.36 -5.56
N ALA A 30 -16.98 0.91 -4.40
CA ALA A 30 -16.12 0.64 -3.24
C ALA A 30 -15.07 -0.42 -3.58
N PHE A 31 -15.44 -1.48 -4.29
CA PHE A 31 -14.48 -2.51 -4.71
C PHE A 31 -13.41 -1.94 -5.66
N GLU A 32 -13.80 -1.14 -6.65
CA GLU A 32 -12.86 -0.49 -7.57
C GLU A 32 -11.90 0.48 -6.86
N GLU A 33 -12.42 1.26 -5.91
CA GLU A 33 -11.59 2.15 -5.08
C GLU A 33 -10.64 1.35 -4.19
N GLY A 34 -11.13 0.29 -3.54
CA GLY A 34 -10.32 -0.59 -2.70
C GLY A 34 -9.17 -1.21 -3.47
N ARG A 35 -9.42 -1.67 -4.71
CA ARG A 35 -8.37 -2.20 -5.57
C ARG A 35 -7.30 -1.17 -5.92
N LYS A 36 -7.69 0.07 -6.23
CA LYS A 36 -6.73 1.17 -6.48
C LYS A 36 -5.89 1.48 -5.24
N LEU A 37 -6.50 1.45 -4.05
CA LEU A 37 -5.78 1.66 -2.79
C LEU A 37 -4.77 0.53 -2.54
N VAL A 38 -5.14 -0.73 -2.77
CA VAL A 38 -4.23 -1.88 -2.66
C VAL A 38 -3.04 -1.73 -3.60
N ASP A 39 -3.28 -1.42 -4.88
CA ASP A 39 -2.20 -1.24 -5.86
C ASP A 39 -1.26 -0.09 -5.45
N THR A 40 -1.79 0.96 -4.83
CA THR A 40 -1.01 2.10 -4.35
C THR A 40 -0.14 1.70 -3.15
N CYS A 41 -0.72 1.03 -2.16
CA CYS A 41 0.03 0.53 -0.99
C CYS A 41 1.16 -0.41 -1.40
N GLN A 42 0.93 -1.29 -2.38
CA GLN A 42 1.97 -2.19 -2.90
C GLN A 42 3.12 -1.42 -3.54
N LYS A 43 2.84 -0.37 -4.32
CA LYS A 43 3.87 0.50 -4.92
C LYS A 43 4.67 1.24 -3.86
N ASP A 44 4.01 1.74 -2.83
CA ASP A 44 4.66 2.43 -1.72
C ASP A 44 5.64 1.49 -1.00
N LEU A 45 5.21 0.26 -0.68
CA LEU A 45 6.06 -0.76 -0.06
C LEU A 45 7.24 -1.17 -0.94
N GLU A 46 7.02 -1.35 -2.25
CA GLU A 46 8.09 -1.69 -3.19
C GLU A 46 9.12 -0.55 -3.29
N SER A 47 8.68 0.71 -3.31
CA SER A 47 9.59 1.87 -3.30
C SER A 47 10.45 1.90 -2.03
N ILE A 48 9.84 1.64 -0.87
CA ILE A 48 10.57 1.56 0.41
C ILE A 48 11.57 0.40 0.38
N ARG A 49 11.16 -0.78 -0.11
CA ARG A 49 12.02 -1.96 -0.25
C ARG A 49 13.23 -1.68 -1.12
N GLN A 50 13.04 -1.06 -2.29
CA GLN A 50 14.14 -0.69 -3.19
C GLN A 50 15.11 0.32 -2.54
N ARG A 51 14.57 1.25 -1.76
CA ARG A 51 15.40 2.21 -1.01
C ARG A 51 16.22 1.52 0.07
N ILE A 52 15.63 0.57 0.81
CA ILE A 52 16.36 -0.26 1.79
C ILE A 52 17.45 -1.06 1.07
N GLU A 53 17.11 -1.75 -0.02
CA GLU A 53 18.07 -2.55 -0.78
C GLU A 53 19.24 -1.71 -1.28
N LYS A 54 18.98 -0.51 -1.79
CA LYS A 54 20.03 0.42 -2.24
C LYS A 54 20.94 0.83 -1.09
N VAL A 55 20.40 1.18 0.08
CA VAL A 55 21.19 1.57 1.25
C VAL A 55 22.01 0.38 1.77
N THR A 56 21.42 -0.82 1.86
CA THR A 56 22.12 -2.03 2.30
C THR A 56 23.23 -2.45 1.33
N LYS A 57 22.97 -2.39 0.01
CA LYS A 57 24.01 -2.66 -1.00
C LYS A 57 25.14 -1.62 -0.96
N LEU A 58 24.83 -0.35 -0.73
CA LEU A 58 25.85 0.70 -0.59
C LEU A 58 26.70 0.49 0.68
N GLY A 59 26.09 0.05 1.78
CA GLY A 59 26.82 -0.32 3.01
C GLY A 59 27.73 -1.55 2.81
N ALA A 60 27.30 -2.53 2.01
CA ALA A 60 28.08 -3.73 1.72
C ALA A 60 29.30 -3.48 0.79
N VAL A 61 29.30 -2.40 0.00
CA VAL A 61 30.42 -2.06 -0.89
C VAL A 61 31.62 -1.51 -0.11
N GLU A 62 31.44 -0.97 1.10
CA GLU A 62 32.57 -0.51 1.93
C GLU A 62 33.35 -1.67 2.57
N GLU A 63 32.70 -2.80 2.88
CA GLU A 63 33.37 -3.98 3.46
C GLU A 63 34.19 -4.79 2.43
N MET A 64 33.94 -4.63 1.13
CA MET A 64 34.69 -5.31 0.06
C MET A 64 35.92 -4.54 -0.44
N LYS A 65 36.20 -3.35 0.12
CA LYS A 65 37.39 -2.54 -0.21
C LYS A 65 38.51 -2.61 0.84
N ALA A 66 38.37 -3.44 1.87
CA ALA A 66 39.39 -3.68 2.88
C ALA A 66 40.38 -4.78 2.47
#